data_AF-A0A0E0KE20-F1
#
_entry.id   AF-A0A0E0KE20-F1
#
_cell.length_a   1.000
_cell.length_b   1.000
_cell.length_c   1.000
_cell.angle_alpha   90.00
_cell.angle_beta   90.00
_cell.angle_gamma   90.00
#
_symmetry.space_group_name_H-M   'P 1'
#
loop_
_entity.id
_entity.type
_entity.pdbx_description
1 polymer ?
#
loop_
_entity_poly.entity_id
_entity_poly.type
_entity_poly.pdbx_seq_one_letter_code
_entity_poly.pdbx_strand_id
1 'polypeptide(L)'
;MTRAATLDYGGKVQTRDYGGKAQTEILRPGPLRPANIIRAKFPTYKNGLNGIVVKLADGPEMPSLKDTVTKETADMLDRRQRLSVRELAMKFEKGLNTATLLSNEVKWRQVALLERDILLKNLKTVLESLRGRVTGKTKAELEDSISMVDILAVQLSKREAELLQQKAEVTELAKSLKLASEDAKRIVDDERASAHTEIESARSSVQRVQQALLEHEKMSKTTGKQDMEELKKEVREARRIKMLHYPSKAMDLENEIKILRKTFAERSMDCVNLLKEARPGLRTNMGISNSPLP
;
A
#
# COMPACT_ATOMS: atom_id res chain seq x y z
N MET A 1 -52.78 17.09 8.17
CA MET A 1 -52.53 18.10 7.13
C MET A 1 -51.21 17.77 6.46
N THR A 2 -51.31 17.01 5.37
CA THR A 2 -50.19 16.50 4.58
C THR A 2 -50.02 17.44 3.39
N ARG A 3 -48.83 18.01 3.20
CA ARG A 3 -48.51 18.74 1.95
C ARG A 3 -47.40 18.00 1.22
N ALA A 4 -47.82 17.27 0.19
CA ALA A 4 -47.00 16.82 -0.91
C ALA A 4 -46.69 18.03 -1.82
N ALA A 5 -45.47 18.10 -2.34
CA ALA A 5 -45.12 18.95 -3.46
C ALA A 5 -44.44 18.07 -4.52
N THR A 6 -45.07 18.03 -5.70
CA THR A 6 -44.68 17.28 -6.88
C THR A 6 -43.97 18.18 -7.89
N LEU A 7 -42.92 17.61 -8.51
CA LEU A 7 -42.46 17.73 -9.91
C LEU A 7 -41.97 19.10 -10.43
N ASP A 8 -40.76 19.13 -11.01
CA ASP A 8 -40.65 19.21 -12.48
C ASP A 8 -39.28 18.73 -13.00
N TYR A 9 -39.33 18.01 -14.13
CA TYR A 9 -38.25 17.40 -14.90
C TYR A 9 -38.02 18.26 -16.15
N GLY A 10 -36.83 18.82 -16.33
CA GLY A 10 -36.50 19.63 -17.51
C GLY A 10 -35.10 19.34 -18.04
N GLY A 11 -34.99 18.33 -18.91
CA GLY A 11 -33.75 17.99 -19.60
C GLY A 11 -33.42 18.93 -20.77
N LYS A 12 -32.12 19.11 -21.04
CA LYS A 12 -31.61 19.41 -22.38
C LYS A 12 -30.44 18.48 -22.69
N VAL A 13 -30.76 17.48 -23.50
CA VAL A 13 -29.79 16.63 -24.20
C VAL A 13 -29.34 17.40 -25.44
N GLN A 14 -28.04 17.62 -25.59
CA GLN A 14 -27.43 17.96 -26.87
C GLN A 14 -26.42 16.86 -27.22
N THR A 15 -26.82 16.03 -28.15
CA THR A 15 -25.98 15.08 -28.88
C THR A 15 -25.05 15.84 -29.82
N ARG A 16 -23.75 15.59 -29.71
CA ARG A 16 -22.80 15.75 -30.81
C ARG A 16 -21.93 14.51 -30.85
N ASP A 17 -22.23 13.67 -31.82
CA ASP A 17 -21.45 12.53 -32.24
C ASP A 17 -20.48 12.99 -33.33
N TYR A 18 -19.19 12.70 -33.20
CA TYR A 18 -18.22 12.62 -34.30
C TYR A 18 -17.02 11.75 -33.89
N GLY A 19 -17.00 10.53 -34.42
CA GLY A 19 -15.81 9.98 -35.09
C GLY A 19 -14.68 9.46 -34.21
N GLY A 20 -14.59 8.13 -34.09
CA GLY A 20 -13.42 7.47 -33.53
C GLY A 20 -12.16 7.56 -34.41
N LYS A 21 -10.99 7.59 -33.76
CA LYS A 21 -9.88 6.63 -33.93
C LYS A 21 -8.71 6.94 -32.99
N ALA A 22 -8.24 5.86 -32.34
CA ALA A 22 -6.89 5.56 -31.84
C ALA A 22 -6.31 6.27 -30.59
N GLN A 23 -6.31 5.51 -29.49
CA GLN A 23 -5.17 5.20 -28.59
C GLN A 23 -4.39 6.36 -27.94
N THR A 24 -4.62 6.60 -26.65
CA THR A 24 -3.73 6.20 -25.53
C THR A 24 -4.24 6.86 -24.23
N GLU A 25 -5.13 6.16 -23.52
CA GLU A 25 -5.53 6.58 -22.17
C GLU A 25 -4.43 6.21 -21.16
N ILE A 26 -3.72 7.25 -20.70
CA ILE A 26 -2.89 7.18 -19.51
C ILE A 26 -3.84 7.12 -18.31
N LEU A 27 -4.03 5.90 -17.79
CA LEU A 27 -4.82 5.64 -16.58
C LEU A 27 -4.17 6.29 -15.36
N ARG A 28 -4.81 7.36 -14.87
CA ARG A 28 -4.60 7.95 -13.54
C ARG A 28 -5.05 6.92 -12.47
N PRO A 29 -4.24 6.56 -11.46
CA PRO A 29 -4.68 5.62 -10.43
C PRO A 29 -5.57 6.34 -9.40
N GLY A 30 -6.86 6.00 -9.39
CA GLY A 30 -7.78 6.24 -8.28
C GLY A 30 -7.67 5.13 -7.20
N PRO A 31 -8.42 5.25 -6.08
CA PRO A 31 -8.08 4.65 -4.80
C PRO A 31 -8.08 3.12 -4.83
N LEU A 32 -7.09 2.58 -4.11
CA LEU A 32 -6.80 1.18 -3.81
C LEU A 32 -7.99 0.24 -4.10
N ARG A 33 -7.90 -0.49 -5.21
CA ARG A 33 -8.75 -1.68 -5.39
C ARG A 33 -8.40 -2.69 -4.30
N PRO A 34 -9.38 -3.42 -3.75
CA PRO A 34 -9.11 -4.53 -2.84
C PRO A 34 -8.14 -5.49 -3.50
N ALA A 35 -7.06 -5.84 -2.79
CA ALA A 35 -6.13 -6.87 -3.20
C ALA A 35 -6.93 -8.11 -3.61
N ASN A 36 -6.65 -8.65 -4.80
CA ASN A 36 -7.23 -9.89 -5.28
C ASN A 36 -6.97 -10.99 -4.23
N ILE A 37 -7.97 -11.27 -3.39
CA ILE A 37 -8.00 -12.45 -2.53
C ILE A 37 -8.13 -13.65 -3.48
N ILE A 38 -6.95 -14.19 -3.84
CA ILE A 38 -6.66 -15.59 -4.10
C ILE A 38 -7.87 -16.40 -4.60
N ARG A 39 -8.02 -16.49 -5.93
CA ARG A 39 -8.63 -17.68 -6.54
C ARG A 39 -7.52 -18.57 -7.09
N ALA A 40 -6.63 -19.02 -6.19
CA ALA A 40 -5.74 -20.12 -6.48
C ALA A 40 -6.60 -21.38 -6.64
N LYS A 41 -6.62 -21.95 -7.84
CA LYS A 41 -7.17 -23.30 -8.03
C LYS A 41 -6.33 -24.25 -7.15
N PHE A 42 -6.99 -25.11 -6.39
CA PHE A 42 -6.33 -26.11 -5.55
C PHE A 42 -5.30 -26.93 -6.37
N PRO A 43 -4.16 -27.32 -5.79
CA PRO A 43 -3.18 -28.15 -6.47
C PRO A 43 -3.82 -29.45 -6.97
N THR A 44 -3.66 -29.76 -8.25
CA THR A 44 -4.16 -31.00 -8.84
C THR A 44 -3.19 -32.13 -8.51
N TYR A 45 -3.58 -33.01 -7.59
CA TYR A 45 -2.82 -34.21 -7.26
C TYR A 45 -3.06 -35.31 -8.30
N LYS A 46 -2.01 -36.06 -8.66
CA LYS A 46 -2.16 -37.36 -9.33
C LYS A 46 -1.42 -38.42 -8.53
N ASN A 47 -2.10 -39.51 -8.20
CA ASN A 47 -1.55 -40.60 -7.40
C ASN A 47 -0.57 -41.42 -8.25
N GLY A 48 0.72 -41.33 -7.94
CA GLY A 48 1.73 -42.28 -8.39
C GLY A 48 1.88 -43.43 -7.39
N LEU A 49 2.24 -44.61 -7.88
CA LEU A 49 2.23 -45.87 -7.12
C LEU A 49 3.15 -45.96 -5.89
N ASN A 50 3.98 -44.96 -5.57
CA ASN A 50 4.90 -44.98 -4.41
C ASN A 50 5.02 -43.60 -3.69
N GLY A 51 3.91 -43.04 -3.22
CA GLY A 51 3.93 -41.82 -2.38
C GLY A 51 3.98 -40.53 -3.18
N ILE A 52 3.31 -39.50 -2.65
CA ILE A 52 2.98 -38.24 -3.32
C ILE A 52 4.26 -37.48 -3.73
N VAL A 53 4.44 -37.22 -5.03
CA VAL A 53 5.44 -36.29 -5.55
C VAL A 53 4.74 -34.98 -5.89
N VAL A 54 5.08 -33.90 -5.17
CA VAL A 54 4.63 -32.54 -5.47
C VAL A 54 5.44 -32.03 -6.66
N LYS A 55 4.81 -31.84 -7.83
CA LYS A 55 5.37 -30.98 -8.87
C LYS A 55 4.97 -29.53 -8.54
N LEU A 56 5.92 -28.74 -8.01
CA LEU A 56 5.84 -27.29 -8.10
C LEU A 56 6.03 -26.95 -9.58
N ALA A 57 4.99 -26.44 -10.23
CA ALA A 57 5.22 -25.65 -11.42
C ALA A 57 5.90 -24.36 -10.94
N ASP A 58 7.11 -24.09 -11.43
CA ASP A 58 7.78 -22.79 -11.26
C ASP A 58 6.83 -21.70 -11.76
N GLY A 59 6.16 -21.04 -10.81
CA GLY A 59 5.54 -19.75 -11.07
C GLY A 59 6.65 -18.71 -11.23
N PRO A 60 6.37 -17.55 -11.86
CA PRO A 60 7.36 -16.50 -11.99
C PRO A 60 7.89 -16.13 -10.59
N GLU A 61 9.19 -16.28 -10.43
CA GLU A 61 9.93 -15.99 -9.20
C GLU A 61 9.53 -14.58 -8.74
N MET A 62 8.84 -14.48 -7.60
CA MET A 62 8.51 -13.16 -7.06
C MET A 62 9.83 -12.46 -6.74
N PRO A 63 10.04 -11.22 -7.21
CA PRO A 63 11.27 -10.50 -6.93
C PRO A 63 11.47 -10.40 -5.42
N SER A 64 12.71 -10.63 -4.97
CA SER A 64 13.01 -10.63 -3.54
C SER A 64 12.63 -9.27 -2.92
N LEU A 65 12.26 -9.25 -1.63
CA LEU A 65 11.93 -8.02 -0.92
C LEU A 65 13.04 -6.95 -1.06
N LYS A 66 14.29 -7.40 -1.11
CA LYS A 66 15.45 -6.54 -1.32
C LYS A 66 15.43 -5.90 -2.70
N ASP A 67 15.12 -6.67 -3.74
CA ASP A 67 15.03 -6.19 -5.11
C ASP A 67 13.86 -5.21 -5.29
N THR A 68 12.70 -5.50 -4.69
CA THR A 68 11.56 -4.58 -4.73
C THR A 68 11.87 -3.25 -4.05
N VAL A 69 12.52 -3.28 -2.88
CA VAL A 69 12.94 -2.06 -2.16
C VAL A 69 13.97 -1.27 -2.96
N THR A 70 14.96 -1.92 -3.56
CA THR A 70 15.97 -1.22 -4.38
C THR A 70 15.36 -0.58 -5.62
N LYS A 71 14.44 -1.28 -6.28
CA LYS A 71 13.76 -0.78 -7.48
C LYS A 71 12.84 0.40 -7.16
N GLU A 72 12.11 0.35 -6.05
CA GLU A 72 11.27 1.45 -5.58
C GLU A 72 12.11 2.65 -5.11
N THR A 73 13.22 2.41 -4.41
CA THR A 73 14.16 3.47 -4.00
C THR A 73 14.77 4.17 -5.22
N ALA A 74 15.12 3.42 -6.27
CA ALA A 74 15.62 3.97 -7.51
C ALA A 74 14.54 4.79 -8.27
N ASP A 75 13.29 4.31 -8.32
CA ASP A 75 12.16 5.04 -8.94
C ASP A 75 11.87 6.36 -8.21
N MET A 76 11.94 6.35 -6.87
CA MET A 76 11.76 7.55 -6.05
C MET A 76 12.90 8.58 -6.25
N LEU A 77 14.14 8.10 -6.46
CA LEU A 77 15.27 8.96 -6.78
C LEU A 77 15.20 9.55 -8.19
N ASP A 78 14.79 8.77 -9.19
CA ASP A 78 14.64 9.25 -10.57
C ASP A 78 13.54 10.32 -10.68
N ARG A 79 12.41 10.11 -9.99
CA ARG A 79 11.33 11.12 -9.87
C ARG A 79 11.80 12.42 -9.25
N ARG A 80 12.78 12.38 -8.34
CA ARG A 80 13.38 13.60 -7.74
C ARG A 80 14.24 14.38 -8.74
N GLN A 81 14.77 13.73 -9.78
CA GLN A 81 15.72 14.31 -10.73
C GLN A 81 15.04 15.06 -11.90
N ARG A 82 13.79 14.76 -12.23
CA ARG A 82 12.99 15.53 -13.22
C ARG A 82 12.72 16.94 -12.70
N LEU A 83 13.59 17.91 -13.05
CA LEU A 83 13.61 19.29 -12.53
C LEU A 83 13.35 19.32 -11.02
N SER A 84 14.42 19.23 -10.23
CA SER A 84 14.31 19.33 -8.77
C SER A 84 13.37 20.48 -8.40
N VAL A 85 12.39 20.22 -7.52
CA VAL A 85 11.43 21.23 -7.02
C VAL A 85 12.15 22.51 -6.60
N ARG A 86 13.38 22.38 -6.11
CA ARG A 86 14.30 23.49 -5.80
C ARG A 86 14.65 24.35 -7.01
N GLU A 87 14.99 23.75 -8.16
CA GLU A 87 15.30 24.49 -9.39
C GLU A 87 14.07 25.20 -9.94
N LEU A 88 12.90 24.56 -9.88
CA LEU A 88 11.65 25.18 -10.30
C LEU A 88 11.31 26.37 -9.40
N ALA A 89 11.41 26.21 -8.08
CA ALA A 89 11.21 27.28 -7.11
C ALA A 89 12.16 28.45 -7.35
N MET A 90 13.46 28.18 -7.57
CA MET A 90 14.43 29.24 -7.88
C MET A 90 14.11 29.99 -9.17
N LYS A 91 13.62 29.31 -10.21
CA LYS A 91 13.21 29.96 -11.46
C LYS A 91 11.96 30.83 -11.26
N PHE A 92 10.99 30.35 -10.49
CA PHE A 92 9.79 31.10 -10.13
C PHE A 92 10.12 32.35 -9.30
N GLU A 93 10.94 32.21 -8.27
CA GLU A 93 11.34 33.33 -7.41
C GLU A 93 12.11 34.40 -8.20
N LYS A 94 13.04 33.98 -9.07
CA LYS A 94 13.71 34.89 -10.01
C LYS A 94 12.72 35.60 -10.93
N GLY A 95 11.74 34.88 -11.47
CA GLY A 95 10.69 35.45 -12.32
C GLY A 95 9.84 36.49 -11.58
N LEU A 96 9.42 36.18 -10.35
CA LEU A 96 8.64 37.09 -9.51
C LEU A 96 9.44 38.35 -9.12
N ASN A 97 10.70 38.18 -8.73
CA ASN A 97 11.59 39.30 -8.43
C ASN A 97 11.83 40.18 -9.66
N THR A 98 12.00 39.58 -10.84
CA THR A 98 12.16 40.34 -12.09
C THR A 98 10.89 41.12 -12.43
N ALA A 99 9.71 40.50 -12.33
CA ALA A 99 8.43 41.16 -12.61
C ALA A 99 8.15 42.33 -11.64
N THR A 100 8.48 42.16 -10.36
CA THR A 100 8.31 43.22 -9.35
C THR A 100 9.29 44.37 -9.54
N LEU A 101 10.55 44.09 -9.89
CA LEU A 101 11.54 45.12 -10.25
C LEU A 101 11.09 45.92 -11.48
N LEU A 102 10.68 45.24 -12.56
CA LEU A 102 10.16 45.89 -13.76
C LEU A 102 8.92 46.75 -13.47
N SER A 103 8.00 46.26 -12.64
CA SER A 103 6.83 47.04 -12.21
C SER A 103 7.21 48.33 -11.50
N ASN A 104 8.28 48.30 -10.67
CA ASN A 104 8.78 49.48 -9.98
C ASN A 104 9.55 50.44 -10.90
N GLU A 105 10.36 49.93 -11.83
CA GLU A 105 11.07 50.76 -12.82
C GLU A 105 10.08 51.56 -13.69
N VAL A 106 8.96 50.94 -14.07
CA VAL A 106 7.90 51.61 -14.83
C VAL A 106 7.24 52.76 -14.05
N LYS A 107 7.23 52.74 -12.71
CA LYS A 107 6.72 53.87 -11.91
C LYS A 107 7.59 55.11 -12.08
N TRP A 108 8.92 54.96 -12.07
CA TRP A 108 9.84 56.08 -12.27
C TRP A 108 9.82 56.60 -13.70
N ARG A 109 9.67 55.71 -14.69
CA ARG A 109 9.49 56.10 -16.09
C ARG A 109 8.23 56.95 -16.31
N GLN A 110 7.15 56.72 -15.55
CA GLN A 110 5.95 57.57 -15.63
C GLN A 110 6.21 59.02 -15.18
N VAL A 111 7.01 59.23 -14.15
CA VAL A 111 7.34 60.57 -13.67
C VAL A 111 8.14 61.33 -14.73
N ALA A 112 9.13 60.66 -15.34
CA ALA A 112 9.92 61.25 -16.43
C ALA A 112 9.08 61.57 -17.69
N LEU A 113 8.01 60.80 -17.96
CA LEU A 113 7.10 61.08 -19.08
C LEU A 113 6.31 62.38 -18.86
N LEU A 114 5.88 62.66 -17.63
CA LEU A 114 5.18 63.92 -17.30
C LEU A 114 6.09 65.14 -17.47
N GLU A 115 7.36 65.04 -17.07
CA GLU A 115 8.35 66.11 -17.25
C GLU A 115 8.66 66.36 -18.72
N ARG A 116 8.74 65.30 -19.53
CA ARG A 116 8.91 65.38 -21.00
C ARG A 116 7.78 66.15 -21.66
N ASP A 117 6.53 65.93 -21.26
CA ASP A 117 5.37 66.63 -21.87
C ASP A 117 5.39 68.13 -21.58
N ILE A 118 5.80 68.50 -20.36
CA ILE A 118 6.02 69.89 -19.99
C ILE A 118 7.13 70.50 -20.86
N LEU A 119 8.24 69.78 -21.07
CA LEU A 119 9.35 70.26 -21.89
C LEU A 119 8.97 70.45 -23.36
N LEU A 120 8.25 69.49 -23.96
CA LEU A 120 7.77 69.58 -25.34
C LEU A 120 6.80 70.74 -25.52
N LYS A 121 5.90 70.94 -24.56
CA LYS A 121 4.98 72.08 -24.54
C LYS A 121 5.74 73.41 -24.47
N ASN A 122 6.72 73.51 -23.59
CA ASN A 122 7.55 74.71 -23.45
C ASN A 122 8.40 74.98 -24.70
N LEU A 123 8.95 73.94 -25.33
CA LEU A 123 9.68 74.08 -26.58
C LEU A 123 8.76 74.63 -27.68
N LYS A 124 7.56 74.05 -27.83
CA LYS A 124 6.57 74.53 -28.81
C LYS A 124 6.19 75.98 -28.57
N THR A 125 5.89 76.39 -27.34
CA THR A 125 5.51 77.78 -27.03
C THR A 125 6.65 78.77 -27.32
N VAL A 126 7.90 78.40 -27.03
CA VAL A 126 9.07 79.22 -27.37
C VAL A 126 9.23 79.36 -28.89
N LEU A 127 9.09 78.27 -29.65
CA LEU A 127 9.16 78.28 -31.12
C LEU A 127 8.02 79.11 -31.73
N GLU A 128 6.80 79.02 -31.21
CA GLU A 128 5.66 79.83 -31.65
C GLU A 128 5.87 81.32 -31.37
N SER A 129 6.44 81.67 -30.20
CA SER A 129 6.80 83.05 -29.86
C SER A 129 7.90 83.61 -30.76
N LEU A 130 8.90 82.79 -31.12
CA LEU A 130 9.95 83.18 -32.06
C LEU A 130 9.40 83.35 -33.47
N ARG A 131 8.53 82.44 -33.93
CA ARG A 131 7.88 82.50 -35.25
C ARG A 131 7.12 83.82 -35.45
N GLY A 132 6.42 84.31 -34.42
CA GLY A 132 5.72 85.59 -34.45
C GLY A 132 6.61 86.82 -34.61
N ARG A 133 7.93 86.67 -34.41
CA ARG A 133 8.93 87.75 -34.42
C ARG A 133 9.89 87.73 -35.62
N VAL A 134 9.87 86.67 -36.44
CA VAL A 134 10.75 86.53 -37.61
C VAL A 134 9.97 86.47 -38.93
N THR A 135 10.65 86.80 -40.04
CA THR A 135 10.06 86.82 -41.39
C THR A 135 10.98 86.10 -42.40
N GLY A 136 10.47 85.83 -43.60
CA GLY A 136 11.23 85.21 -44.69
C GLY A 136 11.61 83.75 -44.40
N LYS A 137 12.82 83.36 -44.80
CA LYS A 137 13.30 81.96 -44.75
C LYS A 137 13.31 81.38 -43.33
N THR A 138 13.77 82.14 -42.34
CA THR A 138 13.83 81.70 -40.93
C THR A 138 12.45 81.41 -40.34
N LYS A 139 11.40 82.09 -40.83
CA LYS A 139 10.03 81.80 -40.43
C LYS A 139 9.56 80.43 -40.91
N ALA A 140 9.89 80.07 -42.16
CA ALA A 140 9.57 78.75 -42.72
C ALA A 140 10.31 77.63 -41.97
N GLU A 141 11.60 77.82 -41.65
CA GLU A 141 12.39 76.86 -40.85
C GLU A 141 11.80 76.66 -39.43
N LEU A 142 11.24 77.71 -38.82
CA LEU A 142 10.52 77.58 -37.54
C LEU A 142 9.17 76.88 -37.68
N GLU A 143 8.45 77.08 -38.79
CA GLU A 143 7.21 76.33 -39.06
C GLU A 143 7.50 74.82 -39.22
N ASP A 144 8.57 74.46 -39.93
CA ASP A 144 9.05 73.07 -40.03
C ASP A 144 9.47 72.51 -38.66
N SER A 145 10.17 73.31 -37.85
CA SER A 145 10.58 72.93 -36.50
C SER A 145 9.39 72.70 -35.56
N ILE A 146 8.37 73.56 -35.62
CA ILE A 146 7.12 73.39 -34.88
C ILE A 146 6.39 72.12 -35.34
N SER A 147 6.33 71.88 -36.65
CA SER A 147 5.75 70.65 -37.21
C SER A 147 6.49 69.40 -36.73
N MET A 148 7.82 69.44 -36.67
CA MET A 148 8.64 68.34 -36.15
C MET A 148 8.38 68.08 -34.66
N VAL A 149 8.21 69.14 -33.85
CA VAL A 149 7.82 69.01 -32.44
C VAL A 149 6.44 68.38 -32.29
N ASP A 150 5.48 68.72 -33.16
CA ASP A 150 4.15 68.10 -33.17
C ASP A 150 4.20 66.61 -33.55
N ILE A 151 5.00 66.24 -34.55
CA ILE A 151 5.22 64.84 -34.93
C ILE A 151 5.85 64.06 -33.77
N LEU A 152 6.87 64.64 -33.12
CA LEU A 152 7.53 64.03 -31.97
C LEU A 152 6.57 63.83 -30.80
N ALA A 153 5.73 64.82 -30.50
CA ALA A 153 4.72 64.71 -29.44
C ALA A 153 3.75 63.55 -29.71
N VAL A 154 3.24 63.40 -30.94
CA VAL A 154 2.35 62.29 -31.31
C VAL A 154 3.06 60.92 -31.16
N GLN A 155 4.29 60.79 -31.65
CA GLN A 155 5.05 59.55 -31.55
C GLN A 155 5.34 59.16 -30.10
N LEU A 156 5.69 60.14 -29.28
CA LEU A 156 6.02 59.95 -27.86
C LEU A 156 4.78 59.58 -27.03
N SER A 157 3.61 60.15 -27.34
CA SER A 157 2.33 59.76 -26.74
C SER A 157 1.92 58.33 -27.11
N LYS A 158 2.12 57.91 -28.37
CA LYS A 158 1.85 56.53 -28.78
C LYS A 158 2.71 55.53 -28.00
N ARG A 159 4.01 55.80 -27.89
CA ARG A 159 4.95 54.95 -27.15
C ARG A 159 4.62 54.88 -25.66
N GLU A 160 4.11 55.97 -25.08
CA GLU A 160 3.63 56.00 -23.70
C GLU A 160 2.40 55.12 -23.48
N ALA A 161 1.43 55.15 -24.39
CA ALA A 161 0.25 54.29 -24.31
C ALA A 161 0.65 52.79 -24.32
N GLU A 162 1.58 52.42 -25.20
CA GLU A 162 2.14 51.05 -25.25
C GLU A 162 2.85 50.67 -23.94
N LEU A 163 3.62 51.58 -23.35
CA LEU A 163 4.33 51.36 -22.09
C LEU A 163 3.36 51.22 -20.91
N LEU A 164 2.30 52.03 -20.86
CA LEU A 164 1.22 51.94 -19.87
C LEU A 164 0.45 50.62 -19.98
N GLN A 165 0.21 50.15 -21.20
CA GLN A 165 -0.40 48.84 -21.42
C GLN A 165 0.52 47.72 -20.90
N GLN A 166 1.80 47.71 -21.28
CA GLN A 166 2.77 46.73 -20.79
C GLN A 166 2.89 46.74 -19.27
N LYS A 167 2.81 47.92 -18.64
CA LYS A 167 2.78 48.05 -17.17
C LYS A 167 1.61 47.28 -16.56
N ALA A 168 0.42 47.47 -17.12
CA ALA A 168 -0.79 46.82 -16.61
C ALA A 168 -0.65 45.30 -16.74
N GLU A 169 -0.20 44.81 -17.90
CA GLU A 169 0.05 43.39 -18.14
C GLU A 169 1.11 42.81 -17.18
N VAL A 170 2.26 43.49 -17.00
CA VAL A 170 3.32 43.06 -16.05
C VAL A 170 2.80 43.06 -14.60
N THR A 171 1.96 44.02 -14.25
CA THR A 171 1.38 44.11 -12.90
C THR A 171 0.39 42.97 -12.65
N GLU A 172 -0.45 42.63 -13.62
CA GLU A 172 -1.35 41.48 -13.54
C GLU A 172 -0.59 40.14 -13.55
N LEU A 173 0.49 40.02 -14.33
CA LEU A 173 1.39 38.87 -14.29
C LEU A 173 2.05 38.72 -12.92
N ALA A 174 2.53 39.81 -12.31
CA ALA A 174 3.12 39.79 -10.97
C ALA A 174 2.11 39.33 -9.91
N LYS A 175 0.85 39.80 -9.98
CA LYS A 175 -0.24 39.34 -9.10
C LYS A 175 -0.54 37.85 -9.30
N SER A 176 -0.66 37.41 -10.55
CA SER A 176 -0.95 36.02 -10.90
C SER A 176 0.18 35.07 -10.46
N LEU A 177 1.44 35.46 -10.65
CA LEU A 177 2.61 34.71 -10.18
C LEU A 177 2.65 34.63 -8.65
N LYS A 178 2.31 35.71 -7.95
CA LYS A 178 2.23 35.71 -6.50
C LYS A 178 1.17 34.74 -6.00
N LEU A 179 -0.05 34.81 -6.56
CA LEU A 179 -1.14 33.91 -6.20
C LEU A 179 -0.78 32.44 -6.47
N ALA A 180 -0.25 32.15 -7.65
CA ALA A 180 0.19 30.79 -8.02
C ALA A 180 1.30 30.27 -7.08
N SER A 181 2.22 31.14 -6.65
CA SER A 181 3.27 30.78 -5.69
C SER A 181 2.71 30.49 -4.30
N GLU A 182 1.73 31.26 -3.83
CA GLU A 182 1.06 31.05 -2.54
C GLU A 182 0.24 29.75 -2.57
N ASP A 183 -0.48 29.50 -3.66
CA ASP A 183 -1.25 28.27 -3.88
C ASP A 183 -0.34 27.03 -3.92
N ALA A 184 0.77 27.10 -4.67
CA ALA A 184 1.74 26.01 -4.73
C ALA A 184 2.34 25.70 -3.36
N LYS A 185 2.66 26.74 -2.58
CA LYS A 185 3.16 26.57 -1.21
C LYS A 185 2.12 25.87 -0.33
N ARG A 186 0.86 26.31 -0.37
CA ARG A 186 -0.22 25.70 0.40
C ARG A 186 -0.40 24.21 0.07
N ILE A 187 -0.47 23.86 -1.22
CA ILE A 187 -0.62 22.46 -1.66
C ILE A 187 0.52 21.59 -1.13
N VAL A 188 1.75 22.09 -1.19
CA VAL A 188 2.91 21.35 -0.70
C VAL A 188 2.86 21.16 0.82
N ASP A 189 2.48 22.18 1.57
CA ASP A 189 2.40 22.09 3.02
C ASP A 189 1.24 21.17 3.47
N ASP A 190 0.10 21.21 2.76
CA ASP A 190 -1.04 20.30 2.99
C ASP A 190 -0.67 18.84 2.71
N GLU A 191 0.00 18.57 1.59
CA GLU A 191 0.43 17.21 1.22
C GLU A 191 1.47 16.67 2.22
N ARG A 192 2.40 17.53 2.68
CA ARG A 192 3.34 17.13 3.75
C ARG A 192 2.60 16.78 5.03
N ALA A 193 1.62 17.59 5.45
CA ALA A 193 0.83 17.30 6.64
C ALA A 193 0.05 15.98 6.50
N SER A 194 -0.56 15.75 5.34
CA SER A 194 -1.23 14.48 5.03
C SER A 194 -0.26 13.30 5.12
N ALA A 195 0.89 13.38 4.45
CA ALA A 195 1.91 12.33 4.50
C ALA A 195 2.42 12.07 5.93
N HIS A 196 2.62 13.12 6.74
CA HIS A 196 3.01 12.97 8.14
C HIS A 196 1.96 12.20 8.95
N THR A 197 0.68 12.54 8.81
CA THR A 197 -0.41 11.83 9.50
C THR A 197 -0.54 10.37 9.05
N GLU A 198 -0.37 10.08 7.76
CA GLU A 198 -0.35 8.71 7.23
C GLU A 198 0.83 7.91 7.78
N ILE A 199 2.03 8.49 7.81
CA ILE A 199 3.23 7.87 8.39
C ILE A 199 3.02 7.57 9.87
N GLU A 200 2.45 8.50 10.64
CA GLU A 200 2.18 8.28 12.06
C GLU A 200 1.13 7.20 12.30
N SER A 201 0.07 7.15 11.48
CA SER A 201 -0.93 6.08 11.50
C SER A 201 -0.33 4.71 11.18
N ALA A 202 0.53 4.64 10.16
CA ALA A 202 1.25 3.43 9.79
C ALA A 202 2.21 2.98 10.91
N ARG A 203 2.99 3.90 11.49
CA ARG A 203 3.86 3.63 12.65
C ARG A 203 3.08 3.10 13.84
N SER A 204 1.94 3.70 14.16
CA SER A 204 1.06 3.26 15.24
C SER A 204 0.52 1.84 14.99
N SER A 205 0.17 1.53 13.75
CA SER A 205 -0.28 0.18 13.37
C SER A 205 0.84 -0.85 13.44
N VAL A 206 2.05 -0.51 12.99
CA VAL A 206 3.24 -1.35 13.14
C VAL A 206 3.54 -1.62 14.62
N GLN A 207 3.47 -0.60 15.47
CA GLN A 207 3.68 -0.76 16.91
C GLN A 207 2.67 -1.72 17.55
N ARG A 208 1.38 -1.62 17.18
CA ARG A 208 0.35 -2.56 17.64
C ARG A 208 0.64 -3.99 17.21
N VAL A 209 1.05 -4.20 15.96
CA VAL A 209 1.41 -5.53 15.45
C VAL A 209 2.64 -6.07 16.18
N GLN A 210 3.67 -5.25 16.39
CA GLN A 210 4.86 -5.63 17.16
C GLN A 210 4.50 -6.06 18.58
N GLN A 211 3.63 -5.31 19.25
CA GLN A 211 3.18 -5.66 20.60
C GLN A 211 2.39 -6.99 20.60
N ALA A 212 1.44 -7.15 19.68
CA ALA A 212 0.67 -8.39 19.55
C ALA A 212 1.56 -9.62 19.27
N LEU A 213 2.61 -9.46 18.45
CA LEU A 213 3.58 -10.53 18.19
C LEU A 213 4.39 -10.89 19.45
N LEU A 214 4.85 -9.90 20.21
CA LEU A 214 5.58 -10.13 21.47
C LEU A 214 4.69 -10.82 22.52
N GLU A 215 3.42 -10.43 22.61
CA GLU A 215 2.44 -11.08 23.48
C GLU A 215 2.18 -12.52 23.06
N HIS A 216 1.97 -12.76 21.75
CA HIS A 216 1.80 -14.10 21.20
C HIS A 216 3.02 -15.00 21.45
N GLU A 217 4.23 -14.48 21.29
CA GLU A 217 5.47 -15.23 21.57
C GLU A 217 5.58 -15.61 23.05
N LYS A 218 5.24 -14.71 23.97
CA LYS A 218 5.22 -14.99 25.41
C LYS A 218 4.19 -16.07 25.74
N MET A 219 2.96 -15.94 25.23
CA MET A 219 1.89 -16.91 25.43
C MET A 219 2.28 -18.29 24.88
N SER A 220 2.85 -18.35 23.68
CA SER A 220 3.34 -19.60 23.07
C SER A 220 4.41 -20.28 23.93
N LYS A 221 5.37 -19.51 24.47
CA LYS A 221 6.41 -20.04 25.37
C LYS A 221 5.82 -20.55 26.68
N THR A 222 4.78 -19.93 27.23
CA THR A 222 4.13 -20.41 28.46
C THR A 222 3.28 -21.66 28.22
N THR A 223 2.51 -21.69 27.13
CA THR A 223 1.68 -22.85 26.75
C THR A 223 2.55 -24.06 26.45
N GLY A 224 3.60 -23.93 25.64
CA GLY A 224 4.50 -25.05 25.35
C GLY A 224 5.21 -25.61 26.58
N LYS A 225 5.49 -24.77 27.60
CA LYS A 225 6.02 -25.23 28.90
C LYS A 225 4.99 -26.00 29.71
N GLN A 226 3.74 -25.51 29.75
CA GLN A 226 2.65 -26.17 30.44
C GLN A 226 2.35 -27.54 29.81
N ASP A 227 2.24 -27.60 28.48
CA ASP A 227 1.97 -28.83 27.73
C ASP A 227 3.05 -29.90 28.00
N MET A 228 4.32 -29.49 28.01
CA MET A 228 5.44 -30.38 28.33
C MET A 228 5.36 -30.93 29.76
N GLU A 229 4.93 -30.11 30.72
CA GLU A 229 4.82 -30.52 32.12
C GLU A 229 3.62 -31.43 32.36
N GLU A 230 2.49 -31.16 31.70
CA GLU A 230 1.32 -32.06 31.66
C GLU A 230 1.70 -33.40 31.04
N LEU A 231 2.39 -33.41 29.90
CA LEU A 231 2.86 -34.64 29.26
C LEU A 231 3.78 -35.45 30.18
N LYS A 232 4.68 -34.80 30.92
CA LYS A 232 5.52 -35.50 31.92
C LYS A 232 4.70 -36.10 33.07
N LYS A 233 3.59 -35.49 33.47
CA LYS A 233 2.68 -36.05 34.48
C LYS A 233 1.95 -37.27 33.93
N GLU A 234 1.38 -37.16 32.73
CA GLU A 234 0.70 -38.27 32.07
C GLU A 234 1.62 -39.47 31.82
N VAL A 235 2.84 -39.24 31.35
CA VAL A 235 3.83 -40.30 31.15
C VAL A 235 4.18 -41.00 32.48
N ARG A 236 4.30 -40.24 33.58
CA ARG A 236 4.52 -40.83 34.92
C ARG A 236 3.33 -41.67 35.37
N GLU A 237 2.11 -41.19 35.16
CA GLU A 237 0.91 -41.93 35.54
C GLU A 237 0.71 -43.19 34.70
N ALA A 238 0.92 -43.11 33.38
CA ALA A 238 0.90 -44.27 32.50
C ALA A 238 1.92 -45.35 32.92
N ARG A 239 3.13 -44.92 33.34
CA ARG A 239 4.13 -45.84 33.91
C ARG A 239 3.63 -46.47 35.23
N ARG A 240 3.03 -45.68 36.13
CA ARG A 240 2.46 -46.17 37.40
C ARG A 240 1.37 -47.22 37.16
N ILE A 241 0.41 -46.92 36.29
CA ILE A 241 -0.68 -47.84 35.92
C ILE A 241 -0.11 -49.14 35.36
N LYS A 242 0.86 -49.04 34.44
CA LYS A 242 1.53 -50.21 33.86
C LYS A 242 2.20 -51.08 34.93
N MET A 243 2.90 -50.46 35.88
CA MET A 243 3.58 -51.17 36.98
C MET A 243 2.61 -51.82 37.97
N LEU A 244 1.40 -51.29 38.14
CA LEU A 244 0.36 -51.89 38.99
C LEU A 244 -0.36 -53.06 38.29
N HIS A 245 -0.60 -52.96 36.99
CA HIS A 245 -1.33 -54.00 36.24
C HIS A 245 -0.48 -55.24 35.93
N TYR A 246 0.84 -55.09 35.72
CA TYR A 246 1.71 -56.21 35.33
C TYR A 246 1.81 -57.31 36.41
N PRO A 247 2.02 -56.99 37.71
CA PRO A 247 2.01 -57.97 38.78
C PRO A 247 0.65 -58.62 38.98
N SER A 248 -0.45 -57.85 38.86
CA SER A 248 -1.80 -58.40 38.96
C SER A 248 -2.03 -59.46 37.89
N LYS A 249 -1.66 -59.18 36.63
CA LYS A 249 -1.79 -60.13 35.53
C LYS A 249 -0.91 -61.38 35.72
N ALA A 250 0.28 -61.24 36.30
CA ALA A 250 1.14 -62.38 36.62
C ALA A 250 0.49 -63.28 37.70
N MET A 251 -0.06 -62.67 38.75
CA MET A 251 -0.76 -63.40 39.81
C MET A 251 -2.02 -64.13 39.30
N ASP A 252 -2.78 -63.51 38.40
CA ASP A 252 -3.96 -64.14 37.79
C ASP A 252 -3.57 -65.40 37.00
N LEU A 253 -2.49 -65.33 36.22
CA LEU A 253 -1.96 -66.48 35.47
C LEU A 253 -1.42 -67.58 36.40
N GLU A 254 -0.75 -67.22 37.50
CA GLU A 254 -0.28 -68.18 38.50
C GLU A 254 -1.44 -68.93 39.16
N ASN A 255 -2.53 -68.23 39.47
CA ASN A 255 -3.74 -68.84 40.03
C ASN A 255 -4.40 -69.78 39.03
N GLU A 256 -4.50 -69.39 37.75
CA GLU A 256 -5.02 -70.25 36.69
C GLU A 256 -4.19 -71.54 36.54
N ILE A 257 -2.85 -71.42 36.54
CA ILE A 257 -1.95 -72.59 36.50
C ILE A 257 -2.17 -73.50 37.71
N LYS A 258 -2.36 -72.96 38.92
CA LYS A 258 -2.65 -73.77 40.12
C LYS A 258 -3.95 -74.55 39.97
N ILE A 259 -5.01 -73.92 39.46
CA ILE A 259 -6.30 -74.57 39.22
C ILE A 259 -6.13 -75.69 38.18
N LEU A 260 -5.46 -75.42 37.06
CA LEU A 260 -5.21 -76.41 36.01
C LEU A 260 -4.39 -77.61 36.52
N ARG A 261 -3.40 -77.37 37.39
CA ARG A 261 -2.64 -78.47 38.01
C ARG A 261 -3.50 -79.32 38.94
N LYS A 262 -4.39 -78.70 39.71
CA LYS A 262 -5.32 -79.42 40.59
C LYS A 262 -6.27 -80.29 39.78
N THR A 263 -6.90 -79.72 38.76
CA THR A 263 -7.83 -80.47 37.88
C THR A 263 -7.12 -81.56 37.09
N PHE A 264 -5.87 -81.32 36.65
CA PHE A 264 -5.05 -82.35 36.02
C PHE A 264 -4.73 -83.50 36.99
N ALA A 265 -4.37 -83.21 38.24
CA ALA A 265 -4.09 -84.24 39.24
C ALA A 265 -5.32 -85.08 39.56
N GLU A 266 -6.49 -84.45 39.71
CA GLU A 266 -7.78 -85.12 39.88
C GLU A 266 -8.07 -86.06 38.70
N ARG A 267 -8.05 -85.54 37.47
CA ARG A 267 -8.27 -86.35 36.26
C ARG A 267 -7.24 -87.47 36.09
N SER A 268 -5.98 -87.22 36.42
CA SER A 268 -4.93 -88.24 36.36
C SER A 268 -5.20 -89.36 37.38
N MET A 269 -5.70 -89.01 38.56
CA MET A 269 -6.08 -89.98 39.59
C MET A 269 -7.29 -90.80 39.13
N ASP A 270 -8.29 -90.14 38.54
CA ASP A 270 -9.45 -90.80 37.93
C ASP A 270 -9.01 -91.76 36.83
N CYS A 271 -8.10 -91.37 35.93
CA CYS A 271 -7.54 -92.26 34.91
C CYS A 271 -6.82 -93.47 35.51
N VAL A 272 -6.03 -93.29 36.57
CA VAL A 272 -5.34 -94.40 37.26
C VAL A 272 -6.36 -95.33 37.94
N ASN A 273 -7.41 -94.78 38.55
CA ASN A 273 -8.48 -95.55 39.18
C ASN A 273 -9.27 -96.34 38.13
N LEU A 274 -9.65 -95.72 37.01
CA LEU A 274 -10.29 -96.38 35.88
C LEU A 274 -9.39 -97.47 35.27
N LEU A 275 -8.08 -97.24 35.14
CA LEU A 275 -7.13 -98.28 34.70
C LEU A 275 -7.07 -99.45 35.69
N LYS A 276 -7.15 -99.19 37.00
CA LYS A 276 -7.24 -100.25 38.03
C LYS A 276 -8.58 -100.98 37.98
N GLU A 277 -9.68 -100.30 37.67
CA GLU A 277 -11.03 -100.87 37.53
C GLU A 277 -11.25 -101.62 36.20
N ALA A 278 -10.51 -101.30 35.14
CA ALA A 278 -10.50 -102.04 33.88
C ALA A 278 -9.60 -103.29 33.92
N ARG A 279 -8.67 -103.37 34.88
CA ARG A 279 -7.74 -104.50 35.09
C ARG A 279 -8.40 -105.83 35.51
N PRO A 280 -9.51 -105.87 36.27
CA PRO A 280 -10.26 -107.09 36.56
C PRO A 280 -10.97 -107.64 35.30
N GLY A 281 -11.39 -106.76 34.38
CA GLY A 281 -12.06 -107.16 33.13
C GLY A 281 -11.19 -107.92 32.12
N LEU A 282 -9.87 -107.90 32.30
CA LEU A 282 -8.90 -108.68 31.49
C LEU A 282 -8.35 -109.91 32.22
N ARG A 283 -8.72 -110.14 33.49
CA ARG A 283 -8.25 -111.31 34.27
C ARG A 283 -9.31 -112.35 34.59
N THR A 284 -10.58 -112.09 34.30
CA THR A 284 -11.67 -113.05 34.53
C THR A 284 -12.50 -113.25 33.27
N ASN A 285 -11.89 -113.77 32.21
CA ASN A 285 -12.57 -114.54 31.16
C ASN A 285 -11.59 -115.39 30.35
N MET A 286 -10.79 -116.21 31.05
CA MET A 286 -10.21 -117.45 30.53
C MET A 286 -10.27 -118.47 31.67
N GLY A 287 -11.18 -119.43 31.55
CA GLY A 287 -11.62 -120.31 32.64
C GLY A 287 -10.63 -121.39 33.05
N ILE A 288 -11.09 -122.28 33.93
CA ILE A 288 -11.08 -123.75 33.76
C ILE A 288 -11.72 -124.38 35.01
N SER A 289 -12.72 -125.21 34.75
CA SER A 289 -13.35 -126.16 35.64
C SER A 289 -12.41 -127.32 35.98
N ASN A 290 -12.50 -127.87 37.19
CA ASN A 290 -12.82 -129.29 37.39
C ASN A 290 -12.99 -129.60 38.88
N SER A 291 -14.16 -130.16 39.19
CA SER A 291 -14.52 -130.87 40.43
C SER A 291 -13.87 -132.26 40.47
N PRO A 292 -13.76 -132.89 41.66
CA PRO A 292 -14.83 -133.80 42.16
C PRO A 292 -15.03 -133.66 43.70
N LEU A 293 -16.05 -134.12 44.44
CA LEU A 293 -17.09 -135.19 44.44
C LEU A 293 -18.22 -134.76 45.43
N PRO A 294 -19.28 -135.56 45.71
CA PRO A 294 -20.11 -136.46 44.90
C PRO A 294 -21.49 -135.86 44.53
#